data_AF-C1A258-F1
#
_entry.id   AF-C1A258-F1
#
_cell.length_a   1.000
_cell.length_b   1.000
_cell.length_c   1.000
_cell.angle_alpha   90.00
_cell.angle_beta   90.00
_cell.angle_gamma   90.00
#
_symmetry.space_group_name_H-M   'P 1'
#
loop_
_entity.id
_entity.type
_entity.pdbx_description
1 polymer ?
#
loop_
_entity_poly.entity_id
_entity_poly.type
_entity_poly.pdbx_seq_one_letter_code
_entity_poly.pdbx_strand_id
1 'polypeptide(L)'
;MNETGETPPQQLARNFNELLQELRVALSGVQILFAFLLAVAFTERYEEASAYIRGIHLVTVILVAISFGFLMAPAVWHRMLFRRGHRENILPVANRFALCGIAFLAASMTGTVLLIAEVAVGGVAAKVLAACAAIMFTALWFLVPSFIDRTKS
;
A
#
# COMPACT_ATOMS: atom_id res chain seq x y z
N MET A 1 -11.33 -16.01 -31.22
CA MET A 1 -11.83 -16.66 -30.00
C MET A 1 -10.61 -17.09 -29.21
N ASN A 2 -10.36 -16.49 -28.05
CA ASN A 2 -9.33 -16.99 -27.14
C ASN A 2 -9.81 -18.30 -26.50
N GLU A 3 -8.90 -19.08 -25.92
CA GLU A 3 -9.09 -20.47 -25.46
C GLU A 3 -10.25 -20.68 -24.45
N THR A 4 -10.83 -19.61 -23.88
CA THR A 4 -12.00 -19.62 -22.98
C THR A 4 -13.35 -19.27 -23.64
N GLY A 5 -13.38 -18.87 -24.92
CA GLY A 5 -14.61 -18.46 -25.62
C GLY A 5 -15.13 -17.07 -25.27
N GLU A 6 -14.38 -16.26 -24.51
CA GLU A 6 -14.83 -14.95 -24.03
C GLU A 6 -14.60 -13.79 -25.01
N THR A 7 -15.48 -12.80 -24.95
CA THR A 7 -15.32 -11.53 -25.67
C THR A 7 -14.31 -10.61 -24.96
N PRO A 8 -13.57 -9.73 -25.68
CA PRO A 8 -12.58 -8.83 -25.06
C PRO A 8 -13.11 -8.02 -23.85
N PRO A 9 -14.35 -7.49 -23.87
CA PRO A 9 -14.91 -6.79 -22.72
C PRO A 9 -15.13 -7.68 -21.48
N GLN A 10 -15.41 -8.97 -21.66
CA GLN A 10 -15.58 -9.91 -20.54
C GLN A 10 -14.24 -10.21 -19.85
N GLN A 11 -13.15 -10.34 -20.62
CA GLN A 11 -11.81 -10.55 -20.06
C GLN A 11 -11.35 -9.35 -19.22
N LEU A 12 -11.55 -8.12 -19.72
CA LEU A 12 -11.26 -6.89 -18.97
C LEU A 12 -12.01 -6.81 -17.64
N ALA A 13 -13.30 -7.19 -17.64
CA ALA A 13 -14.11 -7.18 -16.42
C ALA A 13 -13.63 -8.23 -15.40
N ARG A 14 -13.22 -9.43 -15.85
CA ARG A 14 -12.63 -10.43 -14.96
C ARG A 14 -11.31 -9.95 -14.36
N ASN A 15 -10.35 -9.53 -15.18
CA ASN A 15 -9.04 -9.07 -14.71
C ASN A 15 -9.17 -7.91 -13.72
N PHE A 16 -10.15 -7.02 -13.93
CA PHE A 16 -10.43 -5.94 -13.01
C PHE A 16 -10.99 -6.42 -11.66
N ASN A 17 -11.88 -7.41 -11.67
CA ASN A 17 -12.39 -8.03 -10.44
C ASN A 17 -11.29 -8.76 -9.65
N GLU A 18 -10.38 -9.46 -10.34
CA GLU A 18 -9.20 -10.09 -9.74
C GLU A 18 -8.31 -9.04 -9.06
N LEU A 19 -7.99 -7.95 -9.77
CA LEU A 19 -7.25 -6.82 -9.20
C LEU A 19 -7.96 -6.25 -7.95
N LEU A 20 -9.28 -6.05 -7.99
CA LEU A 20 -10.02 -5.57 -6.81
C LEU A 20 -9.95 -6.54 -5.63
N GLN A 21 -9.91 -7.84 -5.88
CA GLN A 21 -9.78 -8.84 -4.82
C GLN A 21 -8.38 -8.78 -4.20
N GLU A 22 -7.33 -8.66 -5.00
CA GLU A 22 -5.96 -8.47 -4.52
C GLU A 22 -5.83 -7.18 -3.70
N LEU A 23 -6.41 -6.09 -4.18
CA LEU A 23 -6.39 -4.80 -3.47
C LEU A 23 -7.15 -4.84 -2.16
N ARG A 24 -8.21 -5.64 -2.03
CA ARG A 24 -8.90 -5.81 -0.74
C ARG A 24 -8.01 -6.41 0.32
N VAL A 25 -7.15 -7.36 -0.05
CA VAL A 25 -6.18 -7.95 0.89
C VAL A 25 -5.24 -6.87 1.43
N ALA A 26 -4.69 -6.05 0.53
CA ALA A 26 -3.83 -4.92 0.92
C ALA A 26 -4.59 -3.89 1.77
N LEU A 27 -5.84 -3.58 1.39
CA LEU A 27 -6.69 -2.61 2.08
C LEU A 27 -6.95 -2.99 3.53
N SER A 28 -7.23 -4.26 3.81
CA SER A 28 -7.40 -4.74 5.18
C SER A 28 -6.16 -4.51 6.03
N GLY A 29 -4.96 -4.74 5.47
CA GLY A 29 -3.69 -4.44 6.15
C GLY A 29 -3.54 -2.95 6.45
N VAL A 30 -3.84 -2.09 5.47
CA VAL A 30 -3.76 -0.63 5.62
C VAL A 30 -4.72 -0.12 6.70
N GLN A 31 -5.95 -0.63 6.74
CA GLN A 31 -6.96 -0.24 7.74
C GLN A 31 -6.53 -0.59 9.16
N ILE A 32 -6.02 -1.80 9.36
CA ILE A 32 -5.53 -2.26 10.67
C ILE A 32 -4.34 -1.39 11.11
N LEU A 33 -3.37 -1.16 10.21
CA LEU A 33 -2.22 -0.30 10.49
C LEU A 33 -2.66 1.13 10.85
N PHE A 34 -3.60 1.70 10.10
CA PHE A 34 -4.15 3.03 10.34
C PHE A 34 -4.81 3.12 11.72
N ALA A 35 -5.64 2.14 12.07
CA ALA A 35 -6.33 2.09 13.35
C ALA A 35 -5.35 2.00 14.53
N PHE A 36 -4.31 1.15 14.43
CA PHE A 36 -3.30 1.06 15.48
C PHE A 36 -2.47 2.32 15.62
N LEU A 37 -2.05 2.94 14.51
CA LEU A 37 -1.33 4.21 14.57
C LEU A 37 -2.21 5.31 15.19
N LEU A 38 -3.49 5.36 14.85
CA LEU A 38 -4.44 6.30 15.45
C LEU A 38 -4.59 6.04 16.95
N ALA A 39 -4.72 4.77 17.37
CA ALA A 39 -4.82 4.41 18.78
C ALA A 39 -3.60 4.87 19.58
N VAL A 40 -2.39 4.75 19.03
CA VAL A 40 -1.15 5.23 19.67
C VAL A 40 -1.22 6.73 19.98
N ALA A 41 -1.83 7.54 19.11
CA ALA A 41 -1.92 8.99 19.28
C ALA A 41 -2.76 9.42 20.50
N PHE A 42 -3.64 8.55 21.00
CA PHE A 42 -4.50 8.80 22.17
C PHE A 42 -3.97 8.18 23.47
N THR A 43 -2.75 7.65 23.47
CA THR A 43 -2.13 7.10 24.68
C THR A 43 -1.42 8.20 25.48
N GLU A 44 -1.44 8.12 26.81
CA GLU A 44 -0.70 9.06 27.69
C GLU A 44 0.78 9.13 27.32
N ARG A 45 1.36 7.99 26.94
CA ARG A 45 2.77 7.90 26.51
C ARG A 45 3.08 8.70 25.25
N TYR A 46 2.08 9.01 24.42
CA TYR A 46 2.23 9.89 23.28
C TYR A 46 2.36 11.37 23.71
N GLU A 47 1.71 11.78 24.79
CA GLU A 47 1.84 13.11 25.39
C GLU A 47 3.22 13.37 26.02
N GLU A 48 3.91 12.31 26.41
CA GLU A 48 5.29 12.36 26.90
C GLU A 48 6.33 12.15 25.79
N ALA A 49 5.89 11.71 24.59
CA ALA A 49 6.79 11.40 23.49
C ALA A 49 7.52 12.66 22.98
N SER A 50 8.80 12.47 22.63
CA SER A 50 9.61 13.52 22.03
C SER A 50 9.03 14.00 20.70
N ALA A 51 9.33 15.25 20.33
CA ALA A 51 8.90 15.84 19.05
C ALA A 51 9.35 15.00 17.84
N TYR A 52 10.50 14.31 17.96
CA TYR A 52 11.00 13.41 16.93
C TYR A 52 10.07 12.21 16.69
N ILE A 53 9.65 11.52 17.76
CA ILE A 53 8.75 10.35 17.66
C ILE A 53 7.39 10.78 17.12
N ARG A 54 6.86 11.92 17.56
CA ARG A 54 5.61 12.49 17.02
C ARG A 54 5.72 12.85 15.54
N GLY A 55 6.85 13.40 15.12
CA GLY A 55 7.12 13.70 13.70
C GLY A 55 7.09 12.44 12.83
N ILE A 56 7.80 11.37 13.25
CA ILE A 56 7.77 10.08 12.56
C ILE A 56 6.36 9.51 12.53
N HIS A 57 5.65 9.55 13.66
CA HIS A 57 4.27 9.07 13.77
C HIS A 57 3.35 9.76 12.77
N LEU A 58 3.32 11.10 12.76
CA LEU A 58 2.47 11.87 11.87
C LEU A 58 2.78 11.62 10.39
N VAL A 59 4.06 11.59 10.02
CA VAL A 59 4.48 11.25 8.64
C VAL A 59 4.00 9.85 8.28
N THR A 60 4.15 8.88 9.19
CA THR A 60 3.72 7.51 8.98
C THR A 60 2.20 7.41 8.79
N VAL A 61 1.41 8.09 9.63
CA VAL A 61 -0.06 8.16 9.52
C VAL A 61 -0.49 8.75 8.18
N ILE A 62 0.16 9.82 7.73
CA ILE A 62 -0.13 10.45 6.43
C ILE A 62 0.18 9.49 5.29
N LEU A 63 1.31 8.76 5.35
CA LEU A 63 1.65 7.75 4.33
C LEU A 63 0.61 6.62 4.27
N VAL A 64 0.12 6.14 5.42
CA VAL A 64 -0.98 5.15 5.46
C VAL A 64 -2.26 5.73 4.84
N ALA A 65 -2.63 6.96 5.17
CA ALA A 65 -3.82 7.60 4.61
C ALA A 65 -3.74 7.78 3.09
N ILE A 66 -2.56 8.19 2.57
CA ILE A 66 -2.31 8.29 1.13
C ILE A 66 -2.41 6.90 0.49
N SER A 67 -1.75 5.89 1.06
CA SER A 67 -1.84 4.50 0.59
C SER A 67 -3.30 4.02 0.49
N PHE A 68 -4.08 4.23 1.55
CA PHE A 68 -5.51 3.89 1.58
C PHE A 68 -6.27 4.57 0.43
N GLY A 69 -6.06 5.87 0.22
CA GLY A 69 -6.70 6.64 -0.85
C GLY A 69 -6.39 6.07 -2.24
N PHE A 70 -5.12 5.73 -2.51
CA PHE A 70 -4.69 5.14 -3.77
C PHE A 70 -5.26 3.73 -3.99
N LEU A 71 -5.26 2.87 -2.96
CA LEU A 71 -5.78 1.50 -3.03
C LEU A 71 -7.31 1.48 -3.16
N MET A 72 -8.02 2.45 -2.59
CA MET A 72 -9.47 2.58 -2.72
C MET A 72 -9.92 3.14 -4.08
N ALA A 73 -9.07 3.89 -4.78
CA ALA A 73 -9.45 4.59 -6.01
C ALA A 73 -10.07 3.66 -7.09
N PRO A 74 -9.51 2.46 -7.38
CA PRO A 74 -10.11 1.53 -8.35
C PRO A 74 -11.53 1.09 -7.97
N ALA A 75 -11.78 0.83 -6.69
CA ALA A 75 -13.10 0.43 -6.21
C ALA A 75 -14.14 1.56 -6.35
N VAL A 76 -13.71 2.81 -6.11
CA VAL A 76 -14.56 4.00 -6.29
C VAL A 76 -14.85 4.24 -7.75
N TRP A 77 -13.83 4.19 -8.62
CA TRP A 77 -14.00 4.34 -10.06
C TRP A 77 -14.91 3.28 -10.65
N HIS A 78 -14.78 2.03 -10.19
CA HIS A 78 -15.72 0.98 -10.58
C HIS A 78 -17.16 1.43 -10.30
N ARG A 79 -17.47 1.86 -9.07
CA ARG A 79 -18.83 2.32 -8.73
C ARG A 79 -19.29 3.56 -9.53
N MET A 80 -18.38 4.48 -9.87
CA MET A 80 -18.70 5.73 -10.57
C MET A 80 -18.80 5.58 -12.10
N LEU A 81 -17.86 4.88 -12.74
CA LEU A 81 -17.76 4.77 -14.20
C LEU A 81 -18.60 3.63 -14.79
N PHE A 82 -18.94 2.59 -14.03
CA PHE A 82 -19.80 1.52 -14.54
C PHE A 82 -21.19 2.03 -14.93
N ARG A 83 -21.67 3.10 -14.27
CA ARG A 83 -22.93 3.78 -14.62
C ARG A 83 -22.87 4.57 -15.93
N ARG A 84 -21.67 4.83 -16.49
CA ARG A 84 -21.47 5.70 -17.68
C ARG A 84 -20.99 4.97 -18.94
N GLY A 85 -20.85 3.64 -18.94
CA GLY A 85 -20.58 2.86 -20.16
C GLY A 85 -19.17 2.98 -20.77
N HIS A 86 -18.24 3.72 -20.15
CA HIS A 86 -16.87 3.91 -20.67
C HIS A 86 -15.93 2.83 -20.13
N ARG A 87 -15.93 1.65 -20.75
CA ARG A 87 -15.32 0.42 -20.21
C ARG A 87 -13.84 0.18 -20.53
N GLU A 88 -13.24 0.85 -21.51
CA GLU A 88 -12.04 0.28 -22.16
C GLU A 88 -10.68 0.72 -21.60
N ASN A 89 -10.57 1.78 -20.79
CA ASN A 89 -9.25 2.31 -20.36
C ASN A 89 -9.01 2.42 -18.84
N ILE A 90 -9.87 1.83 -17.99
CA ILE A 90 -9.75 2.00 -16.52
C ILE A 90 -8.66 1.11 -15.92
N LEU A 91 -8.47 -0.10 -16.46
CA LEU A 91 -7.55 -1.11 -15.91
C LEU A 91 -6.09 -0.65 -15.78
N PRO A 92 -5.43 -0.07 -16.81
CA PRO A 92 -4.03 0.37 -16.68
C PRO A 92 -3.86 1.53 -15.69
N VAL A 93 -4.84 2.42 -15.59
CA VAL A 93 -4.83 3.53 -14.62
C VAL A 93 -5.02 2.99 -13.19
N ALA A 94 -5.96 2.06 -13.00
CA ALA A 94 -6.19 1.38 -11.73
C ALA A 94 -4.95 0.64 -11.24
N ASN A 95 -4.24 -0.06 -12.13
CA ASN A 95 -2.99 -0.73 -11.79
C ASN A 95 -1.89 0.25 -11.35
N ARG A 96 -1.74 1.39 -12.02
CA ARG A 96 -0.77 2.43 -11.60
C ARG A 96 -1.09 2.97 -10.21
N PHE A 97 -2.36 3.25 -9.94
CA PHE A 97 -2.80 3.72 -8.62
C PHE A 97 -2.57 2.65 -7.53
N ALA A 98 -2.86 1.39 -7.84
CA ALA A 98 -2.55 0.27 -6.96
C ALA A 98 -1.06 0.20 -6.60
N LEU A 99 -0.18 0.27 -7.60
CA LEU A 99 1.27 0.26 -7.39
C LEU A 99 1.76 1.44 -6.55
N CYS A 100 1.25 2.65 -6.81
CA CYS A 100 1.53 3.81 -5.98
C CYS A 100 1.07 3.59 -4.53
N GLY A 101 -0.14 3.06 -4.34
CA GLY A 101 -0.69 2.74 -3.03
C GLY A 101 0.17 1.74 -2.25
N ILE A 102 0.64 0.68 -2.92
CA ILE A 102 1.57 -0.32 -2.36
C ILE A 102 2.92 0.31 -1.99
N ALA A 103 3.44 1.23 -2.82
CA ALA A 103 4.68 1.95 -2.50
C ALA A 103 4.54 2.80 -1.22
N PHE A 104 3.43 3.53 -1.09
CA PHE A 104 3.13 4.29 0.13
C PHE A 104 2.91 3.38 1.34
N LEU A 105 2.35 2.18 1.15
CA LEU A 105 2.23 1.17 2.19
C LEU A 105 3.61 0.68 2.65
N ALA A 106 4.57 0.52 1.74
CA ALA A 106 5.93 0.10 2.07
C ALA A 106 6.62 1.14 2.96
N ALA A 107 6.48 2.40 2.55
CA ALA A 107 7.04 3.53 3.27
C ALA A 107 6.41 3.67 4.66
N SER A 108 5.09 3.49 4.79
CA SER A 108 4.42 3.56 6.08
C SER A 108 4.79 2.40 7.00
N MET A 109 4.84 1.15 6.49
CA MET A 109 5.31 0.02 7.30
C MET A 109 6.75 0.21 7.78
N THR A 110 7.62 0.75 6.93
CA THR A 110 8.99 1.13 7.31
C THR A 110 8.98 2.19 8.41
N GLY A 111 8.16 3.23 8.28
CA GLY A 111 7.98 4.27 9.31
C GLY A 111 7.45 3.72 10.63
N THR A 112 6.53 2.75 10.60
CA THR A 112 6.03 2.05 11.78
C THR A 112 7.13 1.24 12.46
N VAL A 113 7.94 0.50 11.70
CA VAL A 113 9.09 -0.24 12.26
C VAL A 113 10.09 0.72 12.90
N LEU A 114 10.42 1.84 12.23
CA LEU A 114 11.29 2.86 12.79
C LEU A 114 10.73 3.42 14.11
N LEU A 115 9.44 3.75 14.14
CA LEU A 115 8.77 4.29 15.33
C LEU A 115 8.86 3.32 16.50
N ILE A 116 8.53 2.05 16.28
CA ILE A 116 8.60 1.01 17.31
C ILE A 116 10.04 0.82 17.78
N ALA A 117 11.00 0.78 16.85
CA ALA A 117 12.40 0.57 17.18
C ALA A 117 13.02 1.76 17.93
N GLU A 118 12.65 3.00 17.60
CA GLU A 118 13.07 4.20 18.33
C GLU A 118 12.52 4.21 19.75
N VAL A 119 11.28 3.76 19.95
CA VAL A 119 10.69 3.63 21.30
C VAL A 119 11.32 2.48 22.10
N ALA A 120 11.68 1.37 21.45
CA ALA A 120 12.16 0.17 22.13
C ALA A 120 13.66 0.19 22.46
N VAL A 121 14.50 0.64 21.52
CA VAL A 121 15.97 0.53 21.61
C VAL A 121 16.66 1.87 21.36
N GLY A 122 16.02 2.75 20.58
CA GLY A 122 16.51 4.08 20.27
C GLY A 122 17.76 4.11 19.37
N GLY A 123 18.05 5.30 18.83
CA GLY A 123 19.36 5.64 18.28
C GLY A 123 19.74 4.89 16.99
N VAL A 124 20.99 4.44 16.88
CA VAL A 124 21.50 3.83 15.63
C VAL A 124 20.84 2.47 15.36
N ALA A 125 20.58 1.68 16.40
CA ALA A 125 19.93 0.38 16.26
C ALA A 125 18.55 0.51 15.62
N ALA A 126 17.77 1.52 16.00
CA ALA A 126 16.46 1.79 15.42
C ALA A 126 16.55 2.10 13.91
N LYS A 127 17.52 2.93 13.51
CA LYS A 127 17.76 3.27 12.10
C LYS A 127 18.19 2.07 11.27
N VAL A 128 19.02 1.19 11.82
CA VAL A 128 19.44 -0.05 11.15
C VAL A 128 18.24 -0.98 10.93
N LEU A 129 17.41 -1.18 11.94
CA LEU A 129 16.19 -2.01 11.81
C LEU A 129 15.23 -1.43 10.76
N ALA A 130 15.03 -0.11 10.77
CA ALA A 130 14.22 0.57 9.76
C ALA A 130 14.80 0.42 8.36
N ALA A 131 16.12 0.54 8.20
CA ALA A 131 16.79 0.34 6.92
C ALA A 131 16.66 -1.11 6.42
N CYS A 132 16.82 -2.09 7.30
CA CYS A 132 16.58 -3.50 6.97
C CYS A 132 15.13 -3.75 6.52
N ALA A 133 14.15 -3.17 7.23
CA ALA A 133 12.74 -3.26 6.84
C ALA A 133 12.48 -2.59 5.48
N ALA A 134 13.04 -1.39 5.25
CA ALA A 134 12.93 -0.67 3.98
C ALA A 134 13.49 -1.49 2.82
N ILE A 135 14.67 -2.08 3.00
CA ILE A 135 15.31 -2.96 2.01
C ILE A 135 14.44 -4.18 1.78
N MET A 136 13.94 -4.82 2.83
CA MET A 136 13.09 -6.01 2.73
C MET A 136 11.81 -5.72 1.93
N PHE A 137 11.05 -4.68 2.27
CA PHE A 137 9.83 -4.31 1.55
C PHE A 137 10.12 -3.92 0.10
N THR A 138 11.16 -3.11 -0.12
CA THR A 138 11.54 -2.67 -1.47
C THR A 138 11.99 -3.86 -2.32
N ALA A 139 12.77 -4.77 -1.74
CA ALA A 139 13.26 -5.95 -2.42
C ALA A 139 12.12 -6.90 -2.78
N LEU A 140 11.26 -7.20 -1.82
CA LEU A 140 10.18 -8.15 -2.02
C LEU A 140 9.14 -7.64 -3.02
N TRP A 141 8.80 -6.35 -2.99
CA TRP A 141 7.70 -5.80 -3.79
C TRP A 141 8.13 -5.21 -5.13
N PHE A 142 9.36 -4.74 -5.28
CA PHE A 142 9.82 -4.10 -6.51
C PHE A 142 10.99 -4.84 -7.17
N LEU A 143 11.98 -5.28 -6.40
CA LEU A 143 13.15 -5.95 -6.97
C LEU A 143 12.82 -7.36 -7.47
N VAL A 144 12.21 -8.21 -6.65
CA VAL A 144 11.83 -9.59 -7.03
C VAL A 144 11.01 -9.62 -8.34
N PRO A 145 9.92 -8.86 -8.49
CA PRO A 145 9.18 -8.84 -9.75
C PRO A 145 10.03 -8.33 -10.93
N SER A 146 10.88 -7.33 -10.73
CA SER A 146 11.78 -6.85 -11.79
C SER A 146 12.83 -7.88 -12.21
N PHE A 147 13.28 -8.76 -11.31
CA PHE A 147 14.18 -9.86 -11.63
C PHE A 147 13.48 -10.96 -12.41
N ILE A 148 12.24 -11.30 -12.06
CA ILE A 148 11.44 -12.31 -12.78
C ILE A 148 11.17 -11.84 -14.21
N ASP A 149 10.83 -10.56 -14.40
CA ASP A 149 10.57 -9.99 -15.72
C ASP A 149 11.82 -10.05 -16.62
N ARG A 150 13.00 -9.79 -16.05
CA ARG A 150 14.29 -9.89 -16.77
C ARG A 150 14.65 -11.30 -17.22
N THR A 151 14.17 -12.35 -16.55
CA THR A 151 14.45 -13.74 -16.95
C THR A 151 13.62 -14.23 -18.14
N LYS A 152 12.62 -13.46 -18.57
CA LYS A 152 11.82 -13.75 -19.77
C LYS A 152 12.26 -12.99 -21.03
N SER A 153 13.30 -12.14 -20.93
CA SER A 153 13.94 -11.48 -22.08
C SER A 153 15.20 -12.22 -22.49
#